data_AF-A0A7K0KIC5-F1
#
_entry.id   AF-A0A7K0KIC5-F1
#
_cell.length_a   1.000
_cell.length_b   1.000
_cell.length_c   1.000
_cell.angle_alpha   90.00
_cell.angle_beta   90.00
_cell.angle_gamma   90.00
#
_symmetry.space_group_name_H-M   'P 1'
#
loop_
_entity.id
_entity.type
_entity.pdbx_description
1 polymer ?
#
loop_
_entity_poly.entity_id
_entity_poly.type
_entity_poly.pdbx_seq_one_letter_code
_entity_poly.pdbx_strand_id
1 'polypeptide(L)' 'MSYYDDIINLPHHVSTKHPRMSMYNRSAQFSPFAALTGYEKAIEEARRKLEEEVQRRNAPVDEC' A
#
# COMPACT_ATOMS: atom_id res chain seq x y z
N MET A 1 5.72 15.19 16.07
CA MET A 1 6.93 14.38 15.80
C MET A 1 6.47 12.94 15.68
N SER A 2 6.84 12.28 14.59
CA SER A 2 6.44 10.90 14.35
C SER A 2 7.29 9.98 15.22
N TYR A 3 6.70 8.92 15.77
CA TYR A 3 7.34 7.98 16.71
C TYR A 3 8.55 7.21 16.13
N TYR A 4 8.88 7.40 14.86
CA TYR A 4 9.90 6.62 14.14
C TYR A 4 10.93 7.49 13.40
N ASP A 5 10.93 8.80 13.64
CA ASP A 5 11.84 9.75 12.96
C ASP A 5 13.33 9.45 13.27
N ASP A 6 13.61 8.80 14.40
CA ASP A 6 14.93 8.38 14.86
C ASP A 6 15.45 7.10 14.16
N ILE A 7 14.56 6.25 13.64
CA ILE A 7 14.94 4.97 13.01
C ILE A 7 14.85 4.95 11.49
N ILE A 8 14.05 5.84 10.87
CA ILE A 8 13.74 5.76 9.43
C ILE A 8 14.96 5.99 8.52
N ASN A 9 15.96 6.73 8.99
CA ASN A 9 17.17 7.08 8.24
C ASN A 9 18.41 6.27 8.66
N LEU A 10 18.25 5.23 9.49
CA LEU A 10 19.37 4.40 9.92
C LEU A 10 19.96 3.60 8.73
N PRO A 11 21.29 3.37 8.73
CA PRO A 11 21.90 2.51 7.73
C PRO A 11 21.32 1.11 7.84
N HIS A 12 20.83 0.59 6.72
CA HIS A 12 20.29 -0.75 6.65
C HIS A 12 21.23 -1.65 5.86
N HIS A 13 21.22 -2.94 6.18
CA HIS A 13 22.10 -3.90 5.51
C HIS A 13 21.78 -4.02 4.01
N VAL A 14 22.82 -3.93 3.19
CA VAL A 14 22.79 -4.25 1.76
C VAL A 14 23.81 -5.34 1.51
N SER A 15 23.36 -6.48 0.98
CA SER A 15 24.27 -7.58 0.67
C SER A 15 25.24 -7.16 -0.43
N THR A 16 26.53 -7.41 -0.21
CA THR A 16 27.59 -7.22 -1.21
C THR A 16 27.67 -8.39 -2.19
N LYS A 17 27.25 -9.59 -1.74
CA LYS A 17 27.30 -10.84 -2.52
C LYS A 17 26.06 -11.05 -3.38
N HIS A 18 24.88 -10.70 -2.86
CA HIS A 18 23.60 -10.92 -3.54
C HIS A 18 23.01 -9.57 -3.94
N PRO A 19 23.19 -9.14 -5.21
CA PRO A 19 22.66 -7.87 -5.67
C PRO A 19 21.14 -7.85 -5.55
N ARG A 20 20.58 -6.69 -5.19
CA ARG A 20 19.13 -6.54 -5.11
C ARG A 20 18.52 -6.57 -6.51
N MET A 21 17.33 -7.15 -6.59
CA MET A 21 16.54 -7.17 -7.81
C MET A 21 16.18 -5.73 -8.24
N SER A 22 16.27 -5.45 -9.54
CA SER A 22 15.87 -4.15 -10.09
C SER A 22 14.38 -3.86 -9.80
N MET A 23 13.99 -2.58 -9.77
CA MET A 23 12.58 -2.21 -9.56
C MET A 23 11.66 -2.81 -10.63
N TYR A 24 12.11 -2.85 -11.87
CA TYR A 24 11.37 -3.44 -12.99
C TYR A 24 11.17 -4.97 -12.83
N ASN A 25 12.23 -5.69 -12.44
CA ASN A 25 12.11 -7.13 -12.21
C ASN A 25 11.25 -7.43 -10.98
N ARG A 26 11.25 -6.53 -9.97
CA ARG A 26 10.31 -6.59 -8.85
C ARG A 26 8.86 -6.38 -9.31
N SER A 27 8.57 -5.43 -10.20
CA SER A 27 7.20 -5.21 -10.68
C SER A 27 6.65 -6.36 -11.50
N ALA A 28 7.51 -7.06 -12.26
CA ALA A 28 7.11 -8.22 -13.05
C ALA A 28 6.52 -9.37 -12.19
N GLN A 29 6.87 -9.47 -10.91
CA GLN A 29 6.25 -10.44 -9.98
C GLN A 29 4.74 -10.21 -9.82
N PHE A 30 4.29 -8.96 -9.97
CA PHE A 30 2.89 -8.57 -9.92
C PHE A 30 2.22 -8.53 -11.31
N SER A 31 2.96 -8.89 -12.37
CA SER A 31 2.43 -8.99 -13.73
C SER A 31 1.23 -9.93 -13.92
N PRO A 32 1.03 -11.01 -13.13
CA PRO A 32 -0.19 -11.84 -13.25
C PRO A 32 -1.50 -11.06 -13.03
N PHE A 33 -1.45 -9.94 -12.31
CA PHE A 33 -2.61 -9.04 -12.12
C PHE A 33 -2.77 -8.03 -13.26
N ALA A 34 -1.83 -7.93 -14.20
CA ALA A 34 -1.96 -7.06 -15.37
C ALA A 34 -3.10 -7.48 -16.30
N ALA A 35 -3.52 -8.75 -16.27
CA ALA A 35 -4.68 -9.24 -17.02
C ALA A 35 -6.03 -8.72 -16.46
N LEU A 36 -6.04 -8.04 -15.31
CA LEU A 36 -7.23 -7.36 -14.77
C LEU A 36 -7.53 -6.02 -15.46
N THR A 37 -6.92 -5.73 -16.61
CA THR A 37 -7.37 -4.65 -17.50
C THR A 37 -8.87 -4.85 -17.80
N GLY A 38 -9.71 -3.91 -17.36
CA GLY A 38 -11.18 -4.01 -17.45
C GLY A 38 -11.93 -4.12 -16.12
N TYR A 39 -11.25 -4.38 -15.00
CA TYR A 39 -11.84 -4.36 -13.66
C TYR A 39 -11.78 -2.99 -12.97
N GLU A 40 -11.33 -1.95 -13.67
CA GLU A 40 -11.22 -0.58 -13.16
C GLU A 40 -12.52 -0.12 -12.49
N LYS A 41 -13.67 -0.42 -13.11
CA LYS A 41 -14.99 -0.12 -12.54
C LYS A 41 -15.26 -0.86 -11.23
N ALA A 42 -14.91 -2.15 -11.15
CA ALA A 42 -15.10 -2.95 -9.93
C ALA A 42 -14.18 -2.50 -8.79
N ILE A 43 -12.95 -2.08 -9.13
CA ILE A 43 -12.00 -1.50 -8.18
C ILE A 43 -12.52 -0.17 -7.64
N GLU A 44 -13.06 0.69 -8.52
CA GLU A 44 -13.58 2.00 -8.11
C GLU A 44 -14.85 1.87 -7.25
N GLU A 45 -15.74 0.92 -7.56
CA GLU A 45 -16.89 0.59 -6.69
C GLU A 45 -16.47 0.07 -5.32
N ALA A 46 -15.46 -0.82 -5.28
CA ALA A 46 -14.91 -1.32 -4.03
C ALA A 46 -14.28 -0.20 -3.20
N ARG A 47 -13.57 0.73 -3.85
CA ARG A 47 -13.00 1.92 -3.19
C ARG A 47 -14.09 2.77 -2.54
N ARG A 48 -15.18 3.07 -3.25
CA ARG A 48 -16.28 3.88 -2.71
C ARG A 48 -16.90 3.25 -1.47
N LYS A 49 -17.20 1.95 -1.52
CA LYS A 49 -17.75 1.21 -0.36
C LYS A 49 -16.82 1.25 0.84
N LEU A 50 -15.52 1.06 0.61
CA LEU A 50 -14.51 1.13 1.67
C LEU A 50 -14.43 2.53 2.28
N GLU A 51 -14.43 3.59 1.46
CA GLU A 51 -14.43 4.97 1.94
C GLU A 51 -15.67 5.24 2.81
N GLU A 52 -16.86 4.82 2.37
CA GLU A 52 -18.10 4.93 3.16
C GLU A 52 -18.01 4.18 4.50
N GLU A 53 -17.44 2.97 4.51
CA GLU A 53 -17.21 2.19 5.74
C GLU A 53 -16.21 2.85 6.69
N VAL A 54 -15.09 3.35 6.16
CA VAL A 54 -14.06 4.05 6.94
C VAL A 54 -14.64 5.33 7.53
N GLN A 55 -15.42 6.10 6.76
CA GLN A 55 -16.08 7.31 7.25
C GLN A 55 -17.09 6.98 8.36
N ARG A 56 -17.92 5.94 8.19
CA ARG A 56 -18.84 5.50 9.26
C ARG A 56 -18.10 5.05 10.52
N ARG A 57 -17.00 4.31 10.36
CA ARG A 57 -16.19 3.83 11.49
C ARG A 57 -15.49 4.98 12.22
N ASN A 58 -15.04 5.99 11.48
CA ASN A 58 -14.34 7.15 12.02
C ASN A 58 -15.30 8.29 12.38
N ALA A 59 -16.61 8.11 12.22
CA ALA A 59 -17.60 9.08 12.66
C ALA A 59 -17.46 9.25 14.18
N PRO A 60 -17.47 10.49 14.69
CA PRO A 60 -17.42 10.71 16.13
C PRO A 60 -18.66 10.05 16.73
N VAL A 61 -18.43 9.17 17.72
CA VAL A 61 -19.52 8.67 18.57
C VAL A 61 -20.04 9.89 19.29
N ASP A 62 -21.30 10.24 19.07
CA ASP A 62 -21.94 11.33 19.81
C ASP A 62 -22.06 10.87 21.27
N GLU A 63 -21.16 11.39 22.12
CA GLU A 63 -21.18 11.13 23.55
C GLU A 63 -22.35 11.92 24.15
N CYS A 64 -23.51 11.25 24.25
CA CYS A 64 -24.66 11.71 25.03
C CYS A 64 -24.42 11.59 26.53
#